data_AF-A0A8T6TNN7-F1
#
_entry.id   AF-A0A8T6TNN7-F1
#
_cell.length_a   1.000
_cell.length_b   1.000
_cell.length_c   1.000
_cell.angle_alpha   90.00
_cell.angle_beta   90.00
_cell.angle_gamma   90.00
#
_symmetry.space_group_name_H-M   'P 1'
#
loop_
_entity.id
_entity.type
_entity.pdbx_description
1 polymer ?
#
loop_
_entity_poly.entity_id
_entity_poly.type
_entity_poly.pdbx_seq_one_letter_code
_entity_poly.pdbx_strand_id
1 'polypeptide(L)' 'AYYHLDTSQRYDEEGTKEPFPFEGHSVTNSVFIDVAVGLFKGVDFWGQAPIHSLDFTDLGGDRSRTGVGDVRLWLRASP' A
#
# COMPACT_ATOMS: atom_id res chain seq x y z
N ALA A 1 -8.09 4.95 -4.29
CA ALA A 1 -8.57 4.17 -3.12
C ALA A 1 -7.69 4.46 -1.89
N TYR A 2 -8.21 4.31 -0.66
CA TYR A 2 -7.46 4.48 0.59
C TYR A 2 -7.28 3.14 1.30
N TYR A 3 -6.07 2.90 1.82
CA TYR A 3 -5.72 1.70 2.56
C TYR A 3 -4.99 2.07 3.85
N HIS A 4 -5.25 1.29 4.89
CA HIS A 4 -4.63 1.41 6.20
C HIS A 4 -4.14 0.03 6.63
N LEU A 5 -2.88 -0.06 7.05
CA LEU A 5 -2.25 -1.25 7.61
C LEU A 5 -1.65 -0.88 8.96
N ASP A 6 -1.88 -1.74 9.94
CA ASP A 6 -1.37 -1.64 11.30
C ASP A 6 -0.84 -3.04 11.70
N THR A 7 0.45 -3.12 12.04
CA THR A 7 1.10 -4.40 12.39
C THR A 7 1.11 -4.70 13.90
N SER A 8 0.39 -3.93 14.73
CA SER A 8 0.27 -4.19 16.17
C SER A 8 -0.50 -5.47 16.48
N GLN A 9 -1.29 -5.97 15.52
CA GLN A 9 -2.13 -7.15 15.68
C GLN A 9 -1.64 -8.27 14.77
N ARG A 10 -1.32 -9.43 15.36
CA ARG A 10 -1.20 -10.69 14.64
C ARG A 10 -2.55 -11.41 14.68
N TYR A 11 -2.87 -12.14 13.62
CA TYR A 11 -3.99 -13.07 13.59
C TYR A 11 -3.43 -14.49 13.56
N ASP A 12 -3.99 -15.39 14.36
CA ASP A 12 -3.69 -16.83 14.32
C ASP A 12 -4.48 -17.53 13.19
N GLU A 13 -4.35 -18.85 13.09
CA GLU A 13 -5.02 -19.66 12.06
C GLU A 13 -6.56 -19.66 12.25
N GLU A 14 -7.02 -19.35 13.46
CA GLU A 14 -8.40 -19.25 13.88
C GLU A 14 -8.99 -17.83 13.72
N GLY A 15 -8.17 -16.84 13.34
CA GLY A 15 -8.56 -15.45 13.18
C GLY A 15 -8.65 -14.66 14.51
N THR A 16 -8.09 -15.20 15.59
CA THR A 16 -7.97 -14.53 16.89
C THR A 16 -6.85 -13.50 16.85
N LYS A 17 -7.08 -12.35 17.48
CA LYS A 17 -6.07 -11.30 17.62
C LYS A 17 -5.10 -11.65 18.74
N GLU A 18 -3.83 -11.82 18.38
CA GLU A 18 -2.74 -11.98 19.34
C GLU A 18 -1.83 -10.75 19.32
N PRO A 19 -1.32 -10.31 20.50
CA PRO A 19 -0.25 -9.34 20.56
C PRO A 19 0.96 -9.86 19.80
N PHE A 20 1.48 -9.09 18.85
CA PHE A 20 2.71 -9.45 18.15
C PHE A 20 3.92 -9.05 19.02
N PRO A 21 4.76 -9.99 19.50
CA PRO A 21 5.78 -9.71 20.51
C PRO A 21 7.06 -9.08 19.94
N PHE A 22 7.07 -8.65 18.67
CA PHE A 22 8.21 -7.93 18.13
C PHE A 22 8.19 -6.49 18.64
N GLU A 23 9.34 -6.01 19.08
CA GLU A 23 9.53 -4.67 19.65
C GLU A 23 9.38 -3.53 18.62
N GLY A 24 8.77 -3.81 17.46
CA GLY A 24 8.59 -2.88 16.34
C GLY A 24 7.16 -2.94 15.77
N HIS A 25 6.51 -1.79 15.67
CA HIS A 25 5.17 -1.62 15.12
C HIS A 25 5.21 -0.65 13.94
N SER A 26 4.50 -1.00 12.85
CA SER A 26 4.33 -0.13 11.69
C SER A 26 2.87 0.23 11.45
N VAL A 27 2.65 1.52 11.16
CA VAL A 27 1.41 2.02 10.56
C VAL A 27 1.72 2.47 9.14
N THR A 28 0.93 2.01 8.18
CA THR A 28 1.04 2.41 6.78
C THR A 28 -0.30 2.89 6.26
N ASN A 29 -0.34 4.14 5.78
CA ASN A 29 -1.49 4.69 5.08
C ASN A 29 -1.13 4.84 3.61
N SER A 30 -2.01 4.40 2.71
CA SER A 30 -1.75 4.43 1.26
C SER A 30 -2.93 4.98 0.49
N VAL A 31 -2.65 5.89 -0.45
CA VAL A 31 -3.61 6.39 -1.43
C VAL A 31 -3.12 6.03 -2.82
N PHE A 32 -4.02 5.51 -3.65
CA PHE A 32 -3.74 5.17 -5.04
C PHE A 32 -4.55 6.05 -5.97
N ILE A 33 -3.85 6.66 -6.93
CA ILE A 33 -4.42 7.43 -8.03
C ILE A 33 -4.26 6.59 -9.29
N ASP A 34 -5.39 6.20 -9.89
CA ASP A 34 -5.46 5.41 -11.10
C ASP A 34 -5.92 6.28 -12.28
N VAL A 35 -5.26 6.14 -13.43
CA VAL A 35 -5.61 6.79 -14.69
C VAL A 35 -5.69 5.75 -15.79
N ALA A 36 -6.76 5.81 -16.59
CA ALA A 36 -6.92 5.00 -17.78
C ALA A 36 -7.24 5.89 -18.99
N VAL A 37 -6.54 5.67 -20.10
CA VAL A 37 -6.71 6.41 -21.35
C VAL A 37 -6.80 5.42 -22.50
N GLY A 38 -7.91 5.44 -23.23
CA GLY A 38 -8.06 4.66 -24.45
C GLY A 38 -7.14 5.20 -25.55
N LEU A 39 -6.32 4.33 -26.15
CA LEU A 39 -5.42 4.69 -27.25
C LEU A 39 -6.07 4.37 -28.60
N PHE A 40 -6.58 3.15 -28.73
CA PHE A 40 -7.27 2.63 -29.92
C PHE A 40 -8.41 1.71 -29.48
N LYS A 41 -9.29 1.30 -30.41
CA LYS A 41 -10.33 0.31 -30.10
C LYS A 41 -9.68 -0.98 -29.58
N GLY A 42 -10.01 -1.35 -28.35
CA GLY A 42 -9.49 -2.54 -27.69
C GLY A 42 -8.09 -2.38 -27.08
N VAL A 43 -7.52 -1.16 -27.03
CA VAL A 43 -6.21 -0.90 -26.39
C VAL A 43 -6.28 0.32 -25.48
N ASP A 44 -6.01 0.11 -24.19
CA ASP A 44 -5.97 1.15 -23.17
C ASP A 44 -4.57 1.27 -22.54
N PHE A 45 -4.16 2.49 -22.26
CA PHE A 45 -3.05 2.80 -21.37
C PHE A 45 -3.57 3.00 -19.95
N TRP A 46 -2.90 2.36 -18.98
CA TRP A 46 -3.20 2.50 -17.57
C TRP A 46 -1.96 2.95 -16.81
N GLY A 47 -2.18 3.81 -15.84
CA GLY A 47 -1.15 4.27 -14.92
C GLY A 47 -1.69 4.34 -13.51
N GLN A 48 -0.84 4.02 -12.54
CA GLN A 48 -1.15 4.16 -11.13
C GLN A 48 0.02 4.79 -10.39
N ALA A 49 -0.28 5.82 -9.59
CA ALA A 49 0.66 6.47 -8.69
C ALA A 49 0.23 6.25 -7.23
N PRO A 50 1.03 5.54 -6.43
CA PRO A 50 0.76 5.37 -5.02
C PRO A 50 1.45 6.45 -4.17
N ILE A 51 0.76 6.93 -3.14
CA ILE A 51 1.29 7.83 -2.11
C ILE A 51 1.18 7.12 -0.78
N HIS A 52 2.30 6.99 -0.06
CA HIS A 52 2.38 6.29 1.21
C HIS A 52 2.79 7.24 2.33
N SER A 53 2.22 7.02 3.51
CA SER A 53 2.74 7.50 4.79
C SER A 53 3.09 6.27 5.62
N LEU A 54 4.37 6.15 5.98
CA LEU A 54 4.92 5.05 6.75
C LEU A 54 5.38 5.59 8.09
N ASP A 55 4.86 5.02 9.17
CA ASP A 55 5.31 5.25 10.53
C ASP A 55 5.81 3.92 11.10
N PHE A 56 7.01 3.92 11.67
CA PHE A 56 7.64 2.75 12.27
C PHE A 56 8.24 3.12 13.62
N THR A 57 7.77 2.46 14.68
CA THR A 57 8.22 2.65 16.05
C THR A 57 8.88 1.37 16.53
N ASP A 58 10.13 1.44 16.99
CA ASP A 58 10.80 0.33 17.69
C ASP A 58 11.63 0.81 18.89
N LEU A 59 12.42 -0.09 19.52
CA LEU A 59 13.34 0.28 20.60
C LEU A 59 14.33 1.38 20.22
N GLY A 60 14.65 1.53 18.93
CA GLY A 60 15.53 2.56 18.40
C GLY A 60 14.86 3.92 18.19
N GLY A 61 13.56 4.01 18.44
CA GLY A 61 12.75 5.22 18.33
C GLY A 61 11.82 5.24 17.10
N ASP A 62 11.25 6.42 16.86
CA ASP A 62 10.24 6.63 15.82
C ASP A 62 10.86 7.07 14.50
N ARG A 63 10.43 6.45 13.40
CA ARG A 63 10.79 6.80 12.04
C ARG A 63 9.53 6.98 11.22
N SER A 64 9.37 8.14 10.62
CA SER A 64 8.26 8.41 9.70
C SER A 64 8.76 8.86 8.33
N ARG A 65 8.04 8.47 7.28
CA ARG A 65 8.30 8.93 5.91
C ARG A 65 7.01 8.96 5.08
N THR A 66 6.78 10.10 4.44
CA THR A 66 5.75 10.25 3.40
C THR A 66 6.42 10.36 2.04
N GLY A 67 5.87 9.69 1.04
CA GLY A 67 6.42 9.76 -0.31
C GLY A 67 5.57 9.09 -1.38
N VAL A 68 5.96 9.33 -2.63
CA VAL A 68 5.43 8.62 -3.79
C VAL A 68 6.12 7.26 -3.86
N GLY A 69 5.35 6.19 -3.98
CA GLY A 69 5.87 4.84 -4.18
C GLY A 69 6.13 4.55 -5.66
N ASP A 70 6.24 3.28 -5.99
CA ASP A 70 6.55 2.87 -7.36
C ASP A 70 5.37 3.10 -8.30
N VAL A 71 5.56 3.98 -9.28
CA VAL A 71 4.57 4.23 -10.33
C VAL A 71 4.46 2.99 -11.22
N ARG A 72 3.24 2.52 -11.42
CA ARG A 72 2.94 1.34 -12.24
C ARG A 72 2.27 1.78 -13.53
N LEU A 73 2.80 1.36 -14.67
CA LEU A 73 2.24 1.64 -15.99
C LEU A 73 2.04 0.33 -16.74
N TRP A 74 0.92 0.18 -17.44
CA TRP A 74 0.65 -1.01 -18.26
C TRP A 74 -0.27 -0.69 -19.43
N LEU A 75 -0.19 -1.53 -20.47
CA LEU A 75 -1.16 -1.55 -21.55
C LEU A 75 -2.13 -2.70 -21.33
N ARG A 76 -3.42 -2.47 -21.61
CA ARG A 76 -4.45 -3.50 -21.60
C ARG A 76 -5.00 -3.66 -23.01
N ALA A 77 -4.98 -4.90 -23.52
CA ALA A 77 -5.67 -5.27 -24.74
C ALA A 77 -6.94 -6.05 -24.40
N SER A 78 -8.07 -5.70 -25.02
CA SER A 78 -9.32 -6.45 -24.94
C SER A 78 -9.74 -6.94 -26.33
N PRO A 79 -10.34 -8.14 -26.45
CA PRO A 79 -10.90 -8.62 -27.71
C PRO A 79 -11.93 -7.67 -28.34
#